data_AF-D5X0Y9-F1
#
_entry.id   AF-D5X0Y9-F1
#
_cell.length_a   1.000
_cell.length_b   1.000
_cell.length_c   1.000
_cell.angle_alpha   90.00
_cell.angle_beta   90.00
_cell.angle_gamma   90.00
#
_symmetry.space_group_name_H-M   'P 1'
#
loop_
_entity.id
_entity.type
_entity.pdbx_description
1 polymer ?
#
loop_
_entity_poly.entity_id
_entity_poly.type
_entity_poly.pdbx_seq_one_letter_code
_entity_poly.pdbx_strand_id
1 'polypeptide(L)'
;MISIASIVEGDGEMRALPVLLRRLSEWRPGDVFAQPLPPIRVHRDRFLNKEDEFRKQLLLAAAKCGEQGWILVVLDADDDCPATLAAEIYQRAQQHVSHRRLSVVIANREFEAWFIAAARSLDSHRGFRCPQAVGVEAETPRDAKGWLRRHMESGTYSEVLDQPAFAAKIDLEQAFANSRSFRKPGMPRLVETPGCMCGSVLPAAPRCGRSSGLLDRGFQAPLQVDEDHNVFMMMCLAAGDR
;
A
#
# COMPACT_ATOMS: atom_id res chain seq x y z
N MET A 1 -21.55 -1.05 -4.18
CA MET A 1 -20.36 -1.48 -4.93
C MET A 1 -19.48 -0.24 -5.12
N ILE A 2 -18.21 -0.29 -4.77
CA ILE A 2 -17.27 0.85 -4.90
C ILE A 2 -16.32 0.59 -6.06
N SER A 3 -16.28 1.49 -7.02
CA SER A 3 -15.35 1.43 -8.14
C SER A 3 -13.94 1.82 -7.70
N ILE A 4 -12.95 1.01 -8.04
CA ILE A 4 -11.53 1.31 -7.76
C ILE A 4 -10.83 1.65 -9.08
N ALA A 5 -10.40 2.90 -9.24
CA ALA A 5 -9.49 3.30 -10.32
C ALA A 5 -8.05 3.17 -9.80
N SER A 6 -7.32 2.20 -10.33
CA SER A 6 -5.93 1.97 -9.93
C SER A 6 -4.95 2.66 -10.88
N ILE A 7 -3.84 3.18 -10.35
CA ILE A 7 -2.67 3.65 -11.10
C ILE A 7 -1.54 2.67 -10.82
N VAL A 8 -0.92 2.13 -11.86
CA VAL A 8 0.11 1.08 -11.81
C VAL A 8 1.26 1.38 -12.76
N GLU A 9 2.40 0.75 -12.57
CA GLU A 9 3.59 0.95 -13.39
C GLU A 9 3.72 -0.12 -14.49
N GLY A 10 3.61 -1.39 -14.11
CA GLY A 10 3.91 -2.56 -14.94
C GLY A 10 2.78 -3.03 -15.84
N ASP A 11 3.13 -3.69 -16.94
CA ASP A 11 2.15 -4.31 -17.85
C ASP A 11 1.52 -5.56 -17.23
N GLY A 12 2.27 -6.27 -16.38
CA GLY A 12 1.73 -7.37 -15.60
C GLY A 12 0.67 -6.89 -14.59
N GLU A 13 0.93 -5.78 -13.91
CA GLU A 13 0.07 -5.23 -12.85
C GLU A 13 -1.30 -4.82 -13.39
N MET A 14 -1.34 -4.28 -14.62
CA MET A 14 -2.57 -3.96 -15.34
C MET A 14 -3.57 -5.13 -15.38
N ARG A 15 -3.07 -6.37 -15.38
CA ARG A 15 -3.88 -7.59 -15.40
C ARG A 15 -3.95 -8.28 -14.03
N ALA A 16 -2.87 -8.24 -13.26
CA ALA A 16 -2.76 -8.93 -11.99
C ALA A 16 -3.49 -8.22 -10.84
N LEU A 17 -3.35 -6.89 -10.74
CA LEU A 17 -3.94 -6.12 -9.64
C LEU A 17 -5.47 -6.23 -9.59
N PRO A 18 -6.23 -6.13 -10.71
CA PRO A 18 -7.68 -6.35 -10.67
C PRO A 18 -8.09 -7.74 -10.20
N VAL A 19 -7.30 -8.78 -10.51
CA VAL A 19 -7.53 -10.15 -10.03
C VAL A 19 -7.29 -10.21 -8.52
N LEU A 20 -6.18 -9.64 -8.06
CA LEU A 20 -5.82 -9.62 -6.65
C LEU A 20 -6.86 -8.87 -5.80
N LEU A 21 -7.32 -7.69 -6.25
CA LEU A 21 -8.34 -6.90 -5.54
C LEU A 21 -9.67 -7.63 -5.38
N ARG A 22 -10.11 -8.39 -6.40
CA ARG A 22 -11.31 -9.24 -6.29
C ARG A 22 -11.13 -10.31 -5.22
N ARG A 23 -10.01 -11.03 -5.26
CA ARG A 23 -9.73 -12.10 -4.28
C ARG A 23 -9.58 -11.57 -2.85
N LEU A 24 -9.00 -10.39 -2.69
CA LEU A 24 -8.91 -9.74 -1.37
C LEU A 24 -10.30 -9.36 -0.83
N SER A 25 -11.19 -8.90 -1.70
CA SER A 25 -12.58 -8.60 -1.34
C SER A 25 -13.34 -9.86 -0.92
N GLU A 26 -13.01 -11.02 -1.49
CA GLU A 26 -13.58 -12.31 -1.12
C GLU A 26 -12.97 -12.86 0.18
N TRP A 27 -11.67 -12.70 0.38
CA TRP A 27 -10.95 -13.22 1.55
C TRP A 27 -11.21 -12.43 2.83
N ARG A 28 -11.37 -11.10 2.72
CA ARG A 28 -11.80 -10.23 3.83
C ARG A 28 -12.98 -9.39 3.38
N PRO A 29 -14.20 -9.97 3.38
CA PRO A 29 -15.41 -9.26 2.98
C PRO A 29 -15.59 -8.02 3.86
N GLY A 30 -15.64 -6.87 3.21
CA GLY A 30 -16.19 -5.66 3.81
C GLY A 30 -17.69 -5.55 3.53
N ASP A 31 -18.34 -4.50 4.04
CA ASP A 31 -19.78 -4.30 3.80
C ASP A 31 -20.07 -3.87 2.36
N VAL A 32 -19.05 -3.49 1.60
CA VAL A 32 -19.18 -3.06 0.20
C VAL A 32 -18.25 -3.86 -0.69
N PHE A 33 -18.79 -4.36 -1.81
CA PHE A 33 -17.98 -5.03 -2.83
C PHE A 33 -17.15 -4.03 -3.65
N ALA A 34 -15.88 -4.33 -3.86
CA ALA A 34 -14.99 -3.55 -4.71
C ALA A 34 -15.07 -3.99 -6.17
N GLN A 35 -15.28 -3.03 -7.05
CA GLN A 35 -15.25 -3.22 -8.48
C GLN A 35 -13.96 -2.60 -9.03
N PRO A 36 -12.89 -3.40 -9.22
CA PRO A 36 -11.68 -2.88 -9.84
C PRO A 36 -11.96 -2.53 -11.31
N LEU A 37 -11.72 -1.27 -11.66
CA LEU A 37 -11.76 -0.77 -13.03
C LEU A 37 -10.44 -1.12 -13.74
N PRO A 38 -10.39 -1.08 -15.08
CA PRO A 38 -9.13 -1.19 -15.82
C PRO A 38 -8.11 -0.16 -15.29
N PRO A 39 -6.93 -0.60 -14.80
CA PRO A 39 -5.95 0.32 -14.25
C PRO A 39 -5.43 1.31 -15.28
N ILE A 40 -4.77 2.36 -14.79
CA ILE A 40 -4.09 3.37 -15.58
C ILE A 40 -2.60 3.06 -15.45
N ARG A 41 -1.96 2.72 -16.56
CA ARG A 41 -0.51 2.51 -16.60
C ARG A 41 0.22 3.84 -16.70
N VAL A 42 1.25 4.01 -15.88
CA VAL A 42 2.14 5.17 -15.91
C VAL A 42 3.59 4.73 -15.98
N HIS A 43 4.46 5.61 -16.47
CA HIS A 43 5.90 5.46 -16.25
C HIS A 43 6.25 6.10 -14.92
N ARG A 44 6.81 5.33 -13.98
CA ARG A 44 7.13 5.77 -12.61
C ARG A 44 7.88 7.09 -12.57
N ASP A 45 9.04 7.18 -13.22
CA ASP A 45 9.85 8.41 -13.21
C ASP A 45 9.10 9.63 -13.73
N ARG A 46 8.27 9.46 -14.76
CA ARG A 46 7.49 10.55 -15.32
C ARG A 46 6.37 10.95 -14.36
N PHE A 47 5.69 9.97 -13.78
CA PHE A 47 4.59 10.19 -12.85
C PHE A 47 5.06 10.86 -11.56
N LEU A 48 6.23 10.47 -11.02
CA LEU A 48 6.75 11.05 -9.77
C LEU A 48 7.38 12.43 -9.96
N ASN A 49 8.12 12.63 -11.07
CA ASN A 49 8.94 13.83 -11.26
C ASN A 49 8.29 14.93 -12.13
N LYS A 50 7.18 14.64 -12.84
CA LYS A 50 6.47 15.67 -13.64
C LYS A 50 5.10 15.96 -13.03
N GLU A 51 4.98 17.12 -12.41
CA GLU A 51 3.75 17.51 -11.69
C GLU A 51 2.50 17.56 -12.59
N ASP A 52 2.64 18.00 -13.84
CA ASP A 52 1.53 18.00 -14.80
C ASP A 52 1.05 16.58 -15.14
N GLU A 53 1.98 15.63 -15.26
CA GLU A 53 1.64 14.22 -15.52
C GLU A 53 1.00 13.60 -14.27
N PHE A 54 1.59 13.84 -13.10
CA PHE A 54 1.07 13.39 -11.81
C PHE A 54 -0.39 13.81 -11.62
N ARG A 55 -0.65 15.12 -11.75
CA ARG A 55 -1.99 15.71 -11.65
C ARG A 55 -2.95 15.13 -12.68
N LYS A 56 -2.53 15.05 -13.95
CA LYS A 56 -3.37 14.53 -15.04
C LYS A 56 -3.86 13.11 -14.76
N GLN A 57 -2.96 12.23 -14.32
CA GLN A 57 -3.31 10.82 -14.07
C GLN A 57 -4.20 10.66 -12.84
N LEU A 58 -4.01 11.46 -11.79
CA LEU A 58 -4.90 11.49 -10.62
C LEU A 58 -6.30 11.99 -10.99
N LEU A 59 -6.42 13.06 -11.77
CA LEU A 59 -7.71 13.56 -12.23
C LEU A 59 -8.43 12.56 -13.14
N LEU A 60 -7.68 11.86 -13.99
CA LEU A 60 -8.23 10.76 -14.79
C LEU A 60 -8.75 9.62 -13.91
N ALA A 61 -8.01 9.22 -12.87
CA ALA A 61 -8.44 8.20 -11.92
C ALA A 61 -9.70 8.63 -11.16
N ALA A 62 -9.74 9.88 -10.69
CA ALA A 62 -10.90 10.49 -10.01
C ALA A 62 -12.15 10.49 -10.90
N ALA A 63 -12.00 10.82 -12.17
CA ALA A 63 -13.10 10.80 -13.13
C ALA A 63 -13.59 9.36 -13.40
N LYS A 64 -12.67 8.39 -13.56
CA LYS A 64 -13.01 6.98 -13.81
C LYS A 64 -13.75 6.34 -12.64
N CYS A 65 -13.36 6.61 -11.39
CA CYS A 65 -13.96 5.93 -10.23
C CYS A 65 -15.35 6.48 -9.85
N GLY A 66 -15.75 7.67 -10.32
CA GLY A 66 -17.04 8.28 -10.01
C GLY A 66 -17.14 8.72 -8.55
N GLU A 67 -18.11 9.57 -8.18
CA GLU A 67 -18.19 10.31 -6.89
C GLU A 67 -17.85 9.50 -5.63
N GLN A 68 -18.37 8.28 -5.53
CA GLN A 68 -18.16 7.38 -4.39
C GLN A 68 -16.99 6.40 -4.56
N GLY A 69 -16.23 6.56 -5.64
CA GLY A 69 -15.12 5.70 -6.02
C GLY A 69 -13.85 5.93 -5.21
N TRP A 70 -12.89 5.04 -5.43
CA TRP A 70 -11.61 5.02 -4.74
C TRP A 70 -10.46 5.04 -5.74
N ILE A 71 -9.47 5.90 -5.51
CA ILE A 71 -8.21 5.93 -6.25
C ILE A 71 -7.18 5.10 -5.50
N LEU A 72 -6.61 4.09 -6.15
CA LEU A 72 -5.54 3.26 -5.59
C LEU A 72 -4.26 3.45 -6.40
N VAL A 73 -3.22 4.00 -5.80
CA VAL A 73 -1.89 4.06 -6.42
C VAL A 73 -1.09 2.86 -5.93
N VAL A 74 -0.58 2.05 -6.85
CA VAL A 74 0.34 0.94 -6.58
C VAL A 74 1.60 1.15 -7.42
N LEU A 75 2.74 1.30 -6.77
CA LEU A 75 4.05 1.45 -7.44
C LEU A 75 5.10 0.61 -6.73
N ASP A 76 6.17 0.31 -7.45
CA ASP A 76 7.37 -0.33 -6.92
C ASP A 76 8.24 0.68 -6.17
N ALA A 77 8.79 0.24 -5.03
CA ALA A 77 9.72 1.06 -4.26
C ALA A 77 11.09 1.17 -4.92
N ASP A 78 11.51 0.13 -5.66
CA ASP A 78 12.89 -0.05 -6.11
C ASP A 78 13.89 0.04 -4.95
N ASP A 79 14.63 1.15 -4.87
CA ASP A 79 15.58 1.47 -3.81
C ASP A 79 15.07 2.58 -2.85
N ASP A 80 13.87 3.12 -3.07
CA ASP A 80 13.24 4.12 -2.20
C ASP A 80 12.63 3.47 -0.94
N CYS A 81 12.52 4.25 0.14
CA CYS A 81 11.79 3.82 1.33
C CYS A 81 10.27 3.78 1.04
N PRO A 82 9.59 2.62 1.11
CA PRO A 82 8.17 2.51 0.75
C PRO A 82 7.25 3.38 1.63
N ALA A 83 7.64 3.60 2.90
CA ALA A 83 6.86 4.40 3.84
C ALA A 83 6.94 5.89 3.49
N THR A 84 8.15 6.39 3.24
CA THR A 84 8.40 7.79 2.87
C THR A 84 7.76 8.12 1.52
N LEU A 85 8.01 7.28 0.50
CA LEU A 85 7.49 7.50 -0.85
C LEU A 85 5.95 7.49 -0.87
N ALA A 86 5.33 6.55 -0.14
CA ALA A 86 3.87 6.51 -0.04
C ALA A 86 3.29 7.77 0.61
N ALA A 87 3.92 8.27 1.68
CA ALA A 87 3.47 9.46 2.38
C ALA A 87 3.59 10.71 1.49
N GLU A 88 4.71 10.85 0.78
CA GLU A 88 4.92 11.95 -0.16
C GLU A 88 3.87 11.95 -1.28
N ILE A 89 3.68 10.81 -1.96
CA ILE A 89 2.69 10.67 -3.02
C ILE A 89 1.28 10.97 -2.49
N TYR A 90 0.94 10.46 -1.31
CA TYR A 90 -0.37 10.70 -0.71
C TYR A 90 -0.60 12.19 -0.44
N GLN A 91 0.36 12.87 0.19
CA GLN A 91 0.26 14.30 0.49
C GLN A 91 0.12 15.15 -0.78
N ARG A 92 0.94 14.86 -1.80
CA ARG A 92 0.87 15.55 -3.10
C ARG A 92 -0.46 15.28 -3.80
N ALA A 93 -0.92 14.03 -3.82
CA ALA A 93 -2.15 13.66 -4.49
C ALA A 93 -3.39 14.29 -3.83
N GLN A 94 -3.40 14.43 -2.49
CA GLN A 94 -4.46 15.12 -1.77
C GLN A 94 -4.64 16.57 -2.23
N GLN A 95 -3.61 17.25 -2.74
CA GLN A 95 -3.74 18.61 -3.29
C GLN A 95 -4.59 18.66 -4.57
N HIS A 96 -4.68 17.55 -5.32
CA HIS A 96 -5.39 17.49 -6.60
C HIS A 96 -6.74 16.76 -6.51
N VAL A 97 -6.85 15.79 -5.61
CA VAL A 97 -8.02 14.90 -5.48
C VAL A 97 -8.53 14.78 -4.05
N SER A 98 -8.46 15.85 -3.25
CA SER A 98 -8.98 15.90 -1.86
C SER A 98 -10.44 15.49 -1.71
N HIS A 99 -11.23 15.65 -2.77
CA HIS A 99 -12.63 15.24 -2.85
C HIS A 99 -12.82 13.73 -3.12
N ARG A 100 -11.75 12.93 -3.16
CA ARG A 100 -11.77 11.50 -3.47
C ARG A 100 -11.11 10.68 -2.38
N ARG A 101 -11.60 9.44 -2.20
CA ARG A 101 -10.90 8.44 -1.40
C ARG A 101 -9.63 8.03 -2.15
N LEU A 102 -8.51 8.04 -1.44
CA LEU A 102 -7.20 7.75 -1.99
C LEU A 102 -6.45 6.77 -1.08
N SER A 103 -5.75 5.82 -1.67
CA SER A 103 -4.76 5.01 -0.97
C SER A 103 -3.52 4.83 -1.83
N VAL A 104 -2.36 4.85 -1.18
CA VAL A 104 -1.06 4.68 -1.83
C VAL A 104 -0.37 3.48 -1.20
N VAL A 105 -0.16 2.46 -2.02
CA VAL A 105 0.53 1.22 -1.68
C VAL A 105 1.83 1.20 -2.47
N ILE A 106 2.95 1.05 -1.76
CA ILE A 106 4.26 0.91 -2.39
C ILE A 106 4.74 -0.50 -2.09
N ALA A 107 4.90 -1.32 -3.13
CA ALA A 107 5.42 -2.67 -2.99
C ALA A 107 6.88 -2.58 -2.56
N ASN A 108 7.27 -3.35 -1.53
CA ASN A 108 8.65 -3.30 -1.08
C ASN A 108 9.55 -3.93 -2.14
N ARG A 109 10.46 -3.13 -2.69
CA ARG A 109 11.22 -3.39 -3.92
C ARG A 109 10.34 -3.52 -5.16
N GLU A 110 9.66 -4.65 -5.33
CA GLU A 110 8.90 -5.00 -6.54
C GLU A 110 7.58 -5.69 -6.19
N PHE A 111 6.55 -5.55 -7.02
CA PHE A 111 5.26 -6.25 -6.92
C PHE A 111 5.43 -7.77 -6.78
N GLU A 112 6.42 -8.33 -7.47
CA GLU A 112 6.82 -9.74 -7.39
C GLU A 112 7.08 -10.24 -5.98
N ALA A 113 7.51 -9.37 -5.06
CA ALA A 113 7.78 -9.74 -3.67
C ALA A 113 6.54 -10.32 -2.98
N TRP A 114 5.33 -9.91 -3.38
CA TRP A 114 4.09 -10.49 -2.85
C TRP A 114 3.91 -11.95 -3.26
N PHE A 115 4.30 -12.33 -4.48
CA PHE A 115 4.28 -13.72 -4.91
C PHE A 115 5.35 -14.55 -4.20
N ILE A 116 6.53 -13.97 -3.95
CA ILE A 116 7.56 -14.63 -3.15
C ILE A 116 7.03 -14.88 -1.73
N ALA A 117 6.34 -13.91 -1.12
CA ALA A 117 5.75 -14.05 0.22
C ALA A 117 4.82 -15.26 0.35
N ALA A 118 4.19 -15.65 -0.74
CA ALA A 118 3.27 -16.76 -0.84
C ALA A 118 3.80 -17.91 -1.73
N ALA A 119 5.13 -18.01 -1.90
CA ALA A 119 5.76 -18.94 -2.84
C ALA A 119 5.32 -20.39 -2.62
N ARG A 120 5.12 -20.82 -1.36
CA ARG A 120 4.70 -22.19 -1.06
C ARG A 120 3.32 -22.50 -1.64
N SER A 121 2.40 -21.54 -1.62
CA SER A 121 1.06 -21.69 -2.21
C SER A 121 1.06 -21.73 -3.74
N LEU A 122 2.12 -21.18 -4.35
CA LEU A 122 2.28 -21.12 -5.81
C LEU A 122 3.08 -22.29 -6.36
N ASP A 123 3.57 -23.19 -5.50
CA ASP A 123 4.35 -24.34 -5.93
C ASP A 123 3.58 -25.18 -6.97
N SER A 124 4.30 -25.62 -7.99
CA SER A 124 3.76 -26.34 -9.14
C SER A 124 2.80 -25.55 -10.04
N HIS A 125 2.52 -24.28 -9.75
CA HIS A 125 1.68 -23.46 -10.61
C HIS A 125 2.49 -22.81 -11.73
N ARG A 126 2.05 -22.97 -12.98
CA ARG A 126 2.73 -22.45 -14.19
C ARG A 126 4.20 -22.87 -14.32
N GLY A 127 4.58 -24.01 -13.71
CA GLY A 127 5.97 -24.46 -13.68
C GLY A 127 6.84 -23.73 -12.66
N PHE A 128 6.26 -23.01 -11.70
CA PHE A 128 6.99 -22.49 -10.54
C PHE A 128 7.33 -23.63 -9.57
N ARG A 129 8.54 -23.63 -9.04
CA ARG A 129 9.03 -24.58 -8.03
C ARG A 129 9.51 -23.84 -6.79
N CYS A 130 8.77 -23.97 -5.70
CA CYS A 130 9.14 -23.37 -4.42
C CYS A 130 10.37 -24.10 -3.85
N PRO A 131 11.45 -23.41 -3.45
CA PRO A 131 12.60 -24.08 -2.86
C PRO A 131 12.27 -24.57 -1.45
N GLN A 132 12.72 -25.78 -1.10
CA GLN A 132 12.41 -26.43 0.18
C GLN A 132 13.00 -25.71 1.41
N ALA A 133 14.09 -24.97 1.24
CA ALA A 133 14.88 -24.38 2.33
C ALA A 133 14.53 -22.93 2.69
N VAL A 134 13.56 -22.30 2.03
CA VAL A 134 13.34 -20.86 2.23
C VAL A 134 12.48 -20.63 3.48
N GLY A 135 13.11 -20.13 4.54
CA GLY A 135 12.45 -19.18 5.43
C GLY A 135 12.20 -17.93 4.60
N VAL A 136 10.99 -17.79 4.07
CA VAL A 136 10.69 -16.83 2.99
C VAL A 136 10.70 -15.42 3.54
N GLU A 137 11.87 -14.80 3.61
CA GLU A 137 11.96 -13.35 3.69
C GLU A 137 11.65 -12.77 2.31
N ALA A 138 10.36 -12.65 2.04
CA ALA A 138 9.78 -12.25 0.76
C ALA A 138 10.34 -10.95 0.17
N GLU A 139 10.82 -10.07 1.04
CA GLU A 139 11.26 -8.72 0.74
C GLU A 139 12.80 -8.56 0.74
N THR A 140 13.54 -9.66 0.99
CA THR A 140 15.01 -9.69 1.04
C THR A 140 15.67 -9.84 -0.34
N PRO A 141 15.12 -10.60 -1.32
CA PRO A 141 15.68 -10.63 -2.66
C PRO A 141 15.72 -9.23 -3.27
N ARG A 142 16.93 -8.76 -3.60
CA ARG A 142 17.11 -7.47 -4.29
C ARG A 142 16.47 -7.46 -5.69
N ASP A 143 16.37 -8.62 -6.30
CA ASP A 143 15.85 -8.90 -7.63
C ASP A 143 14.77 -9.99 -7.50
N ALA A 144 13.53 -9.58 -7.22
CA ALA A 144 12.41 -10.50 -7.00
C ALA A 144 12.00 -11.17 -8.31
N LYS A 145 12.06 -10.43 -9.42
CA LYS A 145 11.86 -10.97 -10.78
C LYS A 145 12.87 -12.06 -11.13
N GLY A 146 14.15 -11.82 -10.90
CA GLY A 146 15.21 -12.80 -11.12
C GLY A 146 15.10 -13.98 -10.16
N TRP A 147 14.62 -13.76 -8.93
CA TRP A 147 14.29 -14.85 -8.02
C TRP A 147 13.18 -15.73 -8.58
N LEU A 148 12.06 -15.16 -9.04
CA LEU A 148 10.97 -15.94 -9.66
C LEU A 148 11.48 -16.69 -10.89
N ARG A 149 12.20 -16.01 -11.78
CA ARG A 149 12.78 -16.60 -13.00
C ARG A 149 13.63 -17.83 -12.73
N ARG A 150 14.50 -17.80 -11.70
CA ARG A 150 15.36 -18.94 -11.34
C ARG A 150 14.57 -20.17 -10.86
N HIS A 151 13.35 -19.95 -10.40
CA HIS A 151 12.47 -20.99 -9.86
C HIS A 151 11.34 -21.37 -10.82
N MET A 152 11.33 -20.82 -12.04
CA MET A 152 10.48 -21.29 -13.13
C MET A 152 11.19 -22.42 -13.88
N GLU A 153 10.49 -23.52 -14.15
CA GLU A 153 11.01 -24.65 -14.93
C GLU A 153 11.42 -24.26 -16.35
N SER A 154 10.73 -23.29 -16.94
CA SER A 154 11.07 -22.73 -18.24
C SER A 154 12.34 -21.87 -18.23
N GLY A 155 12.86 -21.52 -17.04
CA GLY A 155 13.93 -20.53 -16.87
C GLY A 155 13.52 -19.11 -17.24
N THR A 156 12.22 -18.87 -17.43
CA THR A 156 11.64 -17.59 -17.84
C THR A 156 10.45 -17.23 -16.97
N TYR A 157 10.35 -15.97 -16.60
CA TYR A 157 9.19 -15.39 -15.92
C TYR A 157 8.67 -14.25 -16.80
N SER A 158 7.39 -14.31 -17.17
CA SER A 158 6.73 -13.34 -18.03
C SER A 158 5.68 -12.59 -17.23
N GLU A 159 5.96 -11.34 -16.86
CA GLU A 159 5.06 -10.54 -16.02
C GLU A 159 3.62 -10.51 -16.54
N VAL A 160 3.45 -10.31 -17.86
CA VAL A 160 2.14 -10.20 -18.53
C VAL A 160 1.33 -11.49 -18.46
N LEU A 161 1.98 -12.65 -18.36
CA LEU A 161 1.34 -13.96 -18.37
C LEU A 161 1.28 -14.59 -16.97
N ASP A 162 2.37 -14.50 -16.20
CA ASP A 162 2.55 -15.16 -14.91
C ASP A 162 1.93 -14.37 -13.76
N GLN A 163 2.10 -13.04 -13.71
CA GLN A 163 1.53 -12.24 -12.61
C GLN A 163 0.00 -12.42 -12.45
N PRO A 164 -0.84 -12.37 -13.51
CA PRO A 164 -2.28 -12.58 -13.33
C PRO A 164 -2.62 -14.03 -12.93
N ALA A 165 -1.83 -15.02 -13.36
CA ALA A 165 -2.01 -16.41 -12.97
C ALA A 165 -1.65 -16.62 -11.49
N PHE A 166 -0.53 -16.04 -11.06
CA PHE A 166 -0.11 -16.05 -9.66
C PHE A 166 -1.08 -15.27 -8.78
N ALA A 167 -1.54 -14.09 -9.20
CA ALA A 167 -2.56 -13.33 -8.49
C ALA A 167 -3.88 -14.12 -8.32
N ALA A 168 -4.22 -14.99 -9.26
CA ALA A 168 -5.40 -15.85 -9.16
C ALA A 168 -5.24 -17.01 -8.17
N LYS A 169 -4.01 -17.39 -7.80
CA LYS A 169 -3.72 -18.58 -6.97
C LYS A 169 -3.02 -18.31 -5.65
N ILE A 170 -2.40 -17.15 -5.50
CA ILE A 170 -1.68 -16.73 -4.30
C ILE A 170 -2.53 -16.96 -3.04
N ASP A 171 -1.96 -17.57 -2.01
CA ASP A 171 -2.56 -17.61 -0.68
C ASP A 171 -2.40 -16.22 -0.03
N LEU A 172 -3.54 -15.55 0.19
CA LEU A 172 -3.58 -14.18 0.70
C LEU A 172 -3.20 -14.10 2.17
N GLU A 173 -3.49 -15.12 2.97
CA GLU A 173 -3.08 -15.18 4.38
C GLU A 173 -1.57 -15.37 4.47
N GLN A 174 -1.00 -16.25 3.64
CA GLN A 174 0.44 -16.45 3.56
C GLN A 174 1.18 -15.17 3.11
N ALA A 175 0.66 -14.49 2.07
CA ALA A 175 1.22 -13.22 1.62
C ALA A 175 1.14 -12.14 2.72
N PHE A 176 0.01 -12.07 3.43
CA PHE A 176 -0.19 -11.14 4.54
C PHE A 176 0.71 -11.42 5.74
N ALA A 177 0.94 -12.68 6.09
CA ALA A 177 1.84 -13.04 7.18
C ALA A 177 3.30 -12.69 6.85
N ASN A 178 3.72 -12.88 5.59
CA ASN A 178 5.13 -12.86 5.20
C ASN A 178 5.61 -11.54 4.55
N SER A 179 4.72 -10.64 4.14
CA SER A 179 5.09 -9.34 3.54
C SER A 179 4.50 -8.15 4.30
N ARG A 180 5.34 -7.15 4.61
CA ARG A 180 4.90 -5.92 5.28
C ARG A 180 4.20 -4.99 4.30
N SER A 181 4.71 -4.90 3.07
CA SER A 181 4.09 -4.09 2.01
C SER A 181 2.71 -4.62 1.61
N PHE A 182 2.50 -5.94 1.67
CA PHE A 182 1.19 -6.57 1.47
C PHE A 182 0.21 -6.33 2.64
N ARG A 183 0.73 -6.20 3.88
CA ARG A 183 -0.10 -5.89 5.06
C ARG A 183 -0.67 -4.48 5.07
N LYS A 184 -0.09 -3.56 4.29
CA LYS A 184 -0.32 -2.13 4.45
C LYS A 184 -1.84 -1.84 4.46
N PRO A 185 -2.36 -1.19 5.52
CA PRO A 185 -3.75 -0.76 5.57
C PRO A 185 -3.94 0.32 4.50
N GLY A 186 -4.50 -0.07 3.36
CA GLY A 186 -4.49 0.74 2.14
C GLY A 186 -4.95 -0.03 0.91
N MET A 187 -4.86 -1.37 0.93
CA MET A 187 -5.85 -2.17 0.22
C MET A 187 -7.21 -1.83 0.81
N PRO A 188 -8.21 -1.49 -0.01
CA PRO A 188 -9.47 -0.98 0.50
C PRO A 188 -10.09 -2.00 1.45
N ARG A 189 -9.97 -1.74 2.75
CA ARG A 189 -10.93 -2.21 3.74
C ARG A 189 -12.20 -1.44 3.41
N LEU A 190 -13.04 -2.09 2.65
CA LEU A 190 -14.32 -1.54 2.25
C LEU A 190 -15.16 -1.51 3.53
N VAL A 191 -15.13 -0.36 4.18
CA VAL A 191 -15.84 0.05 5.41
C VAL A 191 -15.00 -0.04 6.69
N GLU A 192 -14.49 1.11 7.12
CA GLU A 192 -15.07 1.81 8.26
C GLU A 192 -15.40 3.25 7.81
N THR A 193 -16.66 3.65 7.93
CA THR A 193 -17.07 5.06 7.85
C THR A 193 -16.34 5.87 8.93
N PRO A 194 -16.04 7.16 8.70
CA PRO A 194 -15.64 8.07 9.77
C PRO A 194 -16.85 8.29 10.68
N GLY A 195 -16.99 7.42 11.68
CA GLY A 195 -17.88 7.66 12.81
C GLY A 195 -17.32 8.84 13.58
N CYS A 196 -17.94 10.00 13.39
CA CYS A 196 -17.89 11.08 14.35
C CYS A 196 -18.21 10.51 15.74
N MET A 197 -17.18 10.33 16.57
CA MET A 197 -17.33 10.25 18.02
C MET A 197 -16.67 11.48 18.61
N CYS A 198 -17.43 12.57 18.56
CA CYS A 198 -17.37 13.56 19.62
C CYS A 198 -17.73 12.87 20.94
N GLY A 199 -16.87 12.97 21.94
CA GLY A 199 -17.19 12.70 23.33
C GLY A 199 -16.83 11.30 23.83
N SER A 200 -15.60 11.14 24.32
CA SER A 200 -15.37 10.86 25.75
C SER A 200 -13.88 10.64 26.03
N VAL A 201 -13.33 11.60 26.77
CA VAL A 201 -12.15 11.56 27.65
C VAL A 201 -11.43 10.21 27.74
N LEU A 202 -10.26 10.09 27.10
CA LEU A 202 -9.21 9.17 27.56
C LEU A 202 -8.29 9.90 28.55
N PRO A 203 -7.93 9.26 29.67
CA PRO A 203 -7.05 9.85 30.67
C PRO A 203 -5.60 9.87 30.18
N ALA A 204 -4.84 10.84 30.70
CA ALA A 204 -3.45 11.13 30.39
C ALA A 204 -2.54 9.89 30.45
N ALA A 205 -1.64 9.78 29.47
CA ALA A 205 -0.50 8.86 29.51
C ALA A 205 0.46 9.20 30.68
N PRO A 206 1.13 8.21 31.28
CA PRO A 206 2.04 8.44 32.41
C PRO A 206 3.34 9.11 31.94
N ARG A 207 3.72 10.18 32.65
CA ARG A 207 4.98 10.90 32.46
C ARG A 207 6.15 9.99 32.85
N CYS A 208 7.09 9.79 31.93
CA CYS A 208 8.41 9.25 32.24
C CYS A 208 9.18 10.32 33.03
N GLY A 209 9.38 10.08 34.32
CA GLY A 209 10.11 10.98 35.21
C GLY A 209 11.62 10.78 35.11
N ARG A 210 12.36 11.88 34.89
CA ARG A 210 13.67 12.10 35.48
C ARG A 210 13.73 13.53 36.03
N SER A 211 13.90 13.60 37.35
CA SER A 211 14.43 14.71 38.16
C SER A 211 15.68 15.35 37.49
N SER A 212 16.02 16.64 37.57
CA SER A 212 15.80 17.68 38.60
C SER A 212 16.35 19.04 38.11
N GLY A 213 15.81 20.16 38.63
CA GLY A 213 16.48 21.48 38.78
C GLY A 213 15.96 22.61 37.89
N LEU A 214 15.11 23.53 38.40
CA LEU A 214 15.42 24.94 38.81
C LEU A 214 15.91 25.82 37.62
N LEU A 215 15.33 26.97 37.21
CA LEU A 215 14.65 28.11 37.86
C LEU A 215 13.87 28.96 36.81
N ASP A 216 12.69 29.44 37.22
CA ASP A 216 12.19 30.83 37.24
C ASP A 216 12.00 31.72 35.96
N ARG A 217 10.83 32.39 35.94
CA ARG A 217 10.39 33.65 35.27
C ARG A 217 9.76 33.68 33.86
N GLY A 218 8.42 33.64 33.85
CA GLY A 218 7.51 34.76 33.48
C GLY A 218 7.51 35.40 32.07
N PHE A 219 6.44 35.18 31.29
CA PHE A 219 5.77 36.21 30.47
C PHE A 219 4.35 35.78 30.04
N GLN A 220 3.38 36.71 30.04
CA GLN A 220 1.96 36.50 29.71
C GLN A 220 1.62 36.88 28.24
N ALA A 221 0.87 35.98 27.56
CA ALA A 221 -0.22 36.15 26.55
C ALA A 221 -0.02 36.99 25.24
N PRO A 222 -0.82 36.83 24.16
CA PRO A 222 -2.08 36.06 24.02
C PRO A 222 -2.19 35.11 22.79
N LEU A 223 -3.34 34.41 22.76
CA LEU A 223 -3.93 33.59 21.70
C LEU A 223 -3.65 34.00 20.25
N GLN A 224 -3.37 33.00 19.41
CA GLN A 224 -4.10 32.84 18.14
C GLN A 224 -4.20 31.34 17.78
N VAL A 225 -5.42 30.92 17.53
CA VAL A 225 -5.85 29.60 17.11
C VAL A 225 -5.59 29.52 15.60
N ASP A 226 -4.80 28.55 15.16
CA ASP A 226 -4.90 28.01 13.81
C ASP A 226 -5.27 26.53 13.95
N GLU A 227 -6.57 26.28 13.89
CA GLU A 227 -7.12 24.96 13.62
C GLU A 227 -6.93 24.70 12.13
N ASP A 228 -5.90 23.94 11.79
CA ASP A 228 -5.83 23.07 10.62
C ASP A 228 -4.51 22.31 10.72
N HIS A 229 -4.38 21.19 10.01
CA HIS A 229 -3.23 20.26 9.99
C HIS A 229 -3.34 19.07 10.95
N ASN A 230 -4.26 18.16 10.63
CA ASN A 230 -4.17 16.78 11.11
C ASN A 230 -3.23 15.98 10.18
N VAL A 231 -1.93 16.04 10.48
CA VAL A 231 -0.91 15.16 9.91
C VAL A 231 -1.03 13.80 10.57
N PHE A 232 -1.69 12.84 9.92
CA PHE A 232 -1.68 11.44 10.34
C PHE A 232 -0.31 10.81 10.02
N MET A 233 0.69 11.11 10.87
CA MET A 233 1.91 10.31 10.99
C MET A 233 1.58 9.07 11.83
N MET A 234 1.42 7.91 11.19
CA MET A 234 1.42 6.64 11.92
C MET A 234 2.86 6.13 11.96
N MET A 235 3.57 6.44 13.05
CA MET A 235 4.84 5.84 13.41
C MET A 235 4.67 4.33 13.54
N CYS A 236 5.37 3.55 12.71
CA CYS A 236 5.69 2.16 13.02
C CYS A 236 6.78 2.14 14.10
N LEU A 237 6.39 2.09 15.36
CA LEU A 237 7.24 1.67 16.47
C LEU A 237 6.64 0.40 17.09
N ALA A 238 7.32 -0.72 16.89
CA ALA A 238 7.78 -1.62 17.96
C ALA A 238 8.16 -2.99 17.37
N ALA A 239 9.46 -3.22 17.26
CA ALA A 239 10.03 -4.54 17.52
C ALA A 239 10.13 -4.71 19.05
N GLY A 240 9.88 -5.91 19.57
CA GLY A 240 10.30 -6.31 20.93
C GLY A 240 9.29 -7.12 21.76
N ASP A 241 9.68 -8.36 22.05
CA ASP A 241 9.29 -9.26 23.15
C ASP A 241 7.90 -9.93 23.22
N ARG A 242 7.84 -11.20 22.78
CA ARG A 242 8.11 -12.34 23.68
C ARG A 242 8.44 -13.62 22.91
#